data_AF-A0A8B6DWF3-F1
#
_entry.id   AF-A0A8B6DWF3-F1
#
_cell.length_a   1.000
_cell.length_b   1.000
_cell.length_c   1.000
_cell.angle_alpha   90.00
_cell.angle_beta   90.00
_cell.angle_gamma   90.00
#
_symmetry.space_group_name_H-M   'P 1'
#
loop_
_entity.id
_entity.type
_entity.pdbx_description
1 polymer ?
#
loop_
_entity_poly.entity_id
_entity_poly.type
_entity_poly.pdbx_seq_one_letter_code
_entity_poly.pdbx_strand_id
1 'polypeptide(L)'
;MVKVILLSSLSAWFRVKYPHLVNGAVATSAPINAVLNFVEYLDVVSKALDTTGPMCNKMVQTAHMTVGKMLQTDSGRKQLKKLFKLCDDIDIANTKDVANFYSNLAGNFEGVVQYNKDNRAFEGAVGTNITVDTLCNIMEDVCRGDPINRYAAVNTLMLTTYSEKCMDFSYKNMIDDLTKTDWNSSAAEGGRQWMYQTCTEFGFYQTSDLKDQPFTGFPLNFSIQQCIDIFGAKFNADLIQKGINRTNTNYGAYAMKPTKIVFPNGSIDPWHALSFTTTSADQNFTTIYIDGTAHCANMYPSTPADPPQLTESRKTINTLIGQWLTT
;
A
#
# COMPACT_ATOMS: atom_id res chain seq x y z
N MET A 1 -26.96 21.59 10.88
CA MET A 1 -25.85 20.68 11.24
C MET A 1 -25.11 20.41 9.94
N VAL A 2 -23.98 21.08 9.71
CA VAL A 2 -23.26 21.04 8.43
C VAL A 2 -22.14 20.02 8.54
N LYS A 3 -22.08 19.03 7.63
CA LYS A 3 -21.15 17.89 7.73
C LYS A 3 -20.42 17.68 6.41
N VAL A 4 -19.09 17.75 6.46
CA VAL A 4 -18.16 17.30 5.41
C VAL A 4 -17.38 16.11 5.99
N ILE A 5 -17.21 15.04 5.22
CA ILE A 5 -16.54 13.81 5.66
C ILE A 5 -15.16 13.71 5.00
N LEU A 6 -14.19 13.15 5.72
CA LEU A 6 -12.76 13.08 5.35
C LEU A 6 -12.15 11.65 5.35
N LEU A 7 -12.96 10.60 5.14
CA LEU A 7 -12.55 9.18 5.15
C LEU A 7 -12.42 8.59 3.73
N SER A 8 -11.39 8.98 2.96
CA SER A 8 -10.99 8.37 1.67
C SER A 8 -12.17 7.91 0.77
N SER A 9 -12.25 6.63 0.39
CA SER A 9 -13.35 6.09 -0.44
C SER A 9 -14.72 6.15 0.24
N LEU A 10 -14.79 5.93 1.56
CA LEU A 10 -16.04 6.02 2.32
C LEU A 10 -16.65 7.43 2.26
N SER A 11 -15.82 8.47 2.27
CA SER A 11 -16.23 9.86 2.06
C SER A 11 -16.96 10.05 0.74
N ALA A 12 -16.36 9.59 -0.35
CA ALA A 12 -16.95 9.68 -1.68
C ALA A 12 -18.26 8.88 -1.75
N TRP A 13 -18.24 7.64 -1.29
CA TRP A 13 -19.40 6.74 -1.31
C TRP A 13 -20.55 7.27 -0.46
N PHE A 14 -20.26 7.82 0.73
CA PHE A 14 -21.27 8.41 1.59
C PHE A 14 -21.92 9.63 0.94
N ARG A 15 -21.13 10.52 0.33
CA ARG A 15 -21.68 11.68 -0.38
C ARG A 15 -22.51 11.28 -1.59
N VAL A 16 -22.13 10.23 -2.32
CA VAL A 16 -22.92 9.70 -3.45
C VAL A 16 -24.22 9.05 -2.99
N LYS A 17 -24.20 8.26 -1.91
CA LYS A 17 -25.38 7.53 -1.43
C LYS A 17 -26.34 8.37 -0.60
N TYR A 18 -25.80 9.32 0.15
CA TYR A 18 -26.55 10.15 1.08
C TYR A 18 -26.29 11.64 0.85
N PRO A 19 -26.51 12.17 -0.37
CA PRO A 19 -26.24 13.57 -0.67
C PRO A 19 -27.16 14.55 0.11
N HIS A 20 -28.21 14.04 0.75
CA HIS A 20 -29.11 14.80 1.62
C HIS A 20 -28.61 14.90 3.08
N LEU A 21 -27.56 14.16 3.47
CA LEU A 21 -27.02 14.16 4.84
C LEU A 21 -25.70 14.93 4.98
N VAL A 22 -25.00 15.19 3.87
CA VAL A 22 -23.70 15.88 3.84
C VAL A 22 -23.62 16.86 2.68
N ASN A 23 -22.98 18.01 2.89
CA ASN A 23 -22.90 19.08 1.88
C ASN A 23 -21.85 18.78 0.79
N GLY A 24 -20.80 18.05 1.14
CA GLY A 24 -19.71 17.66 0.23
C GLY A 24 -18.75 16.68 0.91
N ALA A 25 -17.72 16.24 0.18
CA ALA A 25 -16.71 15.33 0.71
C ALA A 25 -15.31 15.59 0.15
N VAL A 26 -14.29 15.34 0.98
CA VAL A 26 -12.89 15.21 0.54
C VAL A 26 -12.56 13.73 0.59
N ALA A 27 -12.25 13.17 -0.57
CA ALA A 27 -11.96 11.75 -0.77
C ALA A 27 -10.47 11.59 -1.11
N THR A 28 -9.65 11.79 -0.09
CA THR A 28 -8.18 11.75 -0.21
C THR A 28 -7.67 10.34 -0.50
N SER A 29 -6.77 10.22 -1.48
CA SER A 29 -6.09 8.96 -1.84
C SER A 29 -7.08 7.79 -1.96
N ALA A 30 -8.24 8.05 -2.58
CA ALA A 30 -9.40 7.17 -2.50
C ALA A 30 -9.42 6.11 -3.61
N PRO A 31 -9.13 4.83 -3.33
CA PRO A 31 -9.38 3.77 -4.30
C PRO A 31 -10.89 3.61 -4.49
N ILE A 32 -11.40 4.09 -5.61
CA ILE A 32 -12.82 4.08 -5.95
C ILE A 32 -13.22 2.82 -6.72
N ASN A 33 -12.28 2.22 -7.44
CA ASN A 33 -12.52 1.01 -8.22
C ASN A 33 -11.98 -0.24 -7.52
N ALA A 34 -12.86 -1.06 -6.95
CA ALA A 34 -12.48 -2.35 -6.37
C ALA A 34 -12.00 -3.31 -7.47
N VAL A 35 -10.85 -3.96 -7.26
CA VAL A 35 -10.25 -4.90 -8.23
C VAL A 35 -9.69 -6.11 -7.51
N LEU A 36 -9.74 -7.27 -8.15
CA LEU A 36 -9.22 -8.51 -7.53
C LEU A 36 -7.70 -8.49 -7.46
N ASN A 37 -7.06 -8.27 -8.61
CA ASN A 37 -5.60 -8.21 -8.74
C ASN A 37 -5.18 -6.76 -8.99
N PHE A 38 -4.52 -6.14 -8.02
CA PHE A 38 -4.08 -4.76 -8.10
C PHE A 38 -2.60 -4.69 -8.47
N VAL A 39 -2.32 -4.98 -9.74
CA VAL A 39 -0.95 -5.06 -10.27
C VAL A 39 -0.29 -3.70 -10.43
N GLU A 40 -1.08 -2.64 -10.64
CA GLU A 40 -0.61 -1.26 -10.82
C GLU A 40 -0.03 -0.69 -9.52
N TYR A 41 -0.33 -1.29 -8.36
CA TYR A 41 0.30 -0.89 -7.09
C TYR A 41 1.83 -0.96 -7.19
N LEU A 42 2.37 -2.09 -7.68
CA LEU A 42 3.81 -2.26 -7.83
C LEU A 42 4.41 -1.47 -9.01
N ASP A 43 3.62 -1.14 -10.03
CA ASP A 43 4.04 -0.20 -11.08
C ASP A 43 4.32 1.19 -10.48
N VAL A 44 3.40 1.70 -9.64
CA VAL A 44 3.60 2.98 -8.96
C VAL A 44 4.77 2.91 -7.96
N VAL A 45 4.91 1.80 -7.22
CA VAL A 45 6.08 1.59 -6.34
C VAL A 45 7.37 1.66 -7.15
N SER A 46 7.46 0.98 -8.30
CA SER A 46 8.61 1.06 -9.18
C SER A 46 8.86 2.51 -9.63
N LYS A 47 7.85 3.20 -10.15
CA LYS A 47 7.98 4.60 -10.61
C LYS A 47 8.42 5.54 -9.48
N ALA A 48 7.93 5.34 -8.26
CA ALA A 48 8.33 6.09 -7.08
C ALA A 48 9.82 5.89 -6.77
N LEU A 49 10.32 4.66 -6.84
CA LEU A 49 11.76 4.37 -6.66
C LEU A 49 12.62 5.04 -7.75
N ASP A 50 12.12 5.14 -8.98
CA ASP A 50 12.82 5.85 -10.07
C ASP A 50 12.90 7.37 -9.86
N THR A 51 12.09 7.94 -8.96
CA THR A 51 12.21 9.37 -8.62
C THR A 51 13.50 9.68 -7.86
N THR A 52 14.14 8.67 -7.27
CA THR A 52 15.33 8.83 -6.42
C THR A 52 16.37 7.77 -6.77
N GLY A 53 17.42 8.14 -7.50
CA GLY A 53 18.49 7.22 -7.89
C GLY A 53 18.18 6.45 -9.19
N PRO A 54 18.94 6.68 -10.28
CA PRO A 54 18.63 6.11 -11.60
C PRO A 54 18.84 4.59 -11.70
N MET A 55 19.46 3.97 -10.69
CA MET A 55 19.79 2.55 -10.66
C MET A 55 19.03 1.79 -9.57
N CYS A 56 18.23 2.46 -8.74
CA CYS A 56 17.56 1.89 -7.58
C CYS A 56 16.75 0.64 -7.93
N ASN A 57 15.78 0.74 -8.85
CA ASN A 57 14.98 -0.40 -9.29
C ASN A 57 15.82 -1.54 -9.85
N LYS A 58 16.85 -1.23 -10.64
CA LYS A 58 17.75 -2.24 -11.20
C LYS A 58 18.54 -2.97 -10.11
N MET A 59 18.97 -2.28 -9.06
CA MET A 59 19.65 -2.90 -7.92
C MET A 59 18.69 -3.75 -7.10
N VAL A 60 17.45 -3.30 -6.87
CA VAL A 60 16.42 -4.10 -6.19
C VAL A 60 16.11 -5.37 -6.98
N GLN A 61 15.84 -5.25 -8.28
CA GLN A 61 15.57 -6.40 -9.15
C GLN A 61 16.74 -7.39 -9.16
N THR A 62 17.98 -6.89 -9.26
CA THR A 62 19.18 -7.75 -9.25
C THR A 62 19.31 -8.51 -7.93
N ALA A 63 19.08 -7.84 -6.80
CA ALA A 63 19.09 -8.48 -5.49
C ALA A 63 17.97 -9.51 -5.35
N HIS A 64 16.75 -9.17 -5.76
CA HIS A 64 15.57 -10.03 -5.71
C HIS A 64 15.76 -11.31 -6.53
N MET A 65 16.28 -11.21 -7.75
CA MET A 65 16.65 -12.38 -8.56
C MET A 65 17.76 -13.22 -7.91
N THR A 66 18.69 -12.58 -7.21
CA THR A 66 19.77 -13.28 -6.48
C THR A 66 19.20 -14.10 -5.32
N VAL A 67 18.22 -13.57 -4.59
CA VAL A 67 17.46 -14.34 -3.59
C VAL A 67 16.90 -15.62 -4.22
N GLY A 68 16.24 -15.51 -5.38
CA GLY A 68 15.67 -16.68 -6.08
C GLY A 68 16.69 -17.75 -6.46
N LYS A 69 17.89 -17.35 -6.86
CA LYS A 69 19.00 -18.29 -7.12
C LYS A 69 19.50 -18.96 -5.84
N MET A 70 19.66 -18.19 -4.75
CA MET A 70 20.14 -18.70 -3.48
C MET A 70 19.16 -19.69 -2.84
N LEU A 71 17.85 -19.47 -3.00
CA LEU A 71 16.80 -20.37 -2.53
C LEU A 71 16.93 -21.80 -3.07
N GLN A 72 17.51 -21.99 -4.26
CA GLN A 72 17.64 -23.31 -4.90
C GLN A 72 18.67 -24.24 -4.25
N THR A 73 19.51 -23.73 -3.33
CA THR A 73 20.57 -24.52 -2.70
C THR A 73 20.53 -24.42 -1.18
N ASP A 74 20.88 -25.51 -0.49
CA ASP A 74 20.91 -25.53 0.98
C ASP A 74 21.88 -24.49 1.55
N SER A 75 23.05 -24.32 0.91
CA SER A 75 24.03 -23.31 1.30
C SER A 75 23.48 -21.90 1.11
N GLY A 76 22.81 -21.62 -0.02
CA GLY A 76 22.18 -20.33 -0.28
C GLY A 76 21.07 -20.00 0.71
N ARG A 77 20.20 -20.96 1.06
CA ARG A 77 19.17 -20.76 2.11
C ARG A 77 19.76 -20.44 3.47
N LYS A 78 20.85 -21.13 3.87
CA LYS A 78 21.59 -20.82 5.11
C LYS A 78 22.22 -19.42 5.08
N GLN A 79 22.69 -18.97 3.92
CA GLN A 79 23.20 -17.60 3.75
C GLN A 79 22.08 -16.56 3.83
N LEU A 80 20.93 -16.81 3.18
CA LEU A 80 19.75 -15.93 3.25
C LEU A 80 19.26 -15.76 4.70
N LYS A 81 19.20 -16.85 5.48
CA LYS A 81 18.86 -16.78 6.92
C LYS A 81 19.73 -15.79 7.68
N LYS A 82 21.04 -15.80 7.43
CA LYS A 82 21.97 -14.88 8.09
C LYS A 82 21.85 -13.46 7.56
N LEU A 83 21.83 -13.28 6.24
CA LEU A 83 21.79 -11.98 5.58
C LEU A 83 20.52 -11.21 5.96
N PHE A 84 19.36 -11.84 5.86
CA PHE A 84 18.06 -11.21 6.14
C PHE A 84 17.59 -11.40 7.59
N LYS A 85 18.45 -11.94 8.47
CA LYS A 85 18.12 -12.21 9.88
C LYS A 85 16.78 -12.92 10.01
N LEU A 86 16.59 -14.03 9.30
CA LEU A 86 15.32 -14.75 9.30
C LEU A 86 15.12 -15.48 10.63
N CYS A 87 13.89 -15.54 11.12
CA CYS A 87 13.59 -16.23 12.37
C CYS A 87 13.82 -17.75 12.24
N ASP A 88 13.38 -18.32 11.13
CA ASP A 88 13.42 -19.76 10.86
C ASP A 88 14.30 -20.12 9.65
N ASP A 89 14.58 -21.42 9.48
CA ASP A 89 15.21 -21.94 8.26
C ASP A 89 14.20 -22.05 7.13
N ILE A 90 14.57 -21.62 5.92
CA ILE A 90 13.68 -21.68 4.76
C ILE A 90 13.58 -23.13 4.25
N ASP A 91 12.37 -23.67 4.24
CA ASP A 91 12.00 -24.85 3.47
C ASP A 91 11.42 -24.44 2.11
N ILE A 92 12.13 -24.75 1.03
CA ILE A 92 11.72 -24.42 -0.34
C ILE A 92 10.47 -25.19 -0.78
N ALA A 93 10.17 -26.33 -0.15
CA ALA A 93 8.96 -27.10 -0.43
C ALA A 93 7.71 -26.42 0.13
N ASN A 94 7.85 -25.60 1.18
CA ASN A 94 6.77 -24.78 1.68
C ASN A 94 6.62 -23.50 0.83
N THR A 95 5.90 -23.63 -0.28
CA THR A 95 5.71 -22.52 -1.23
C THR A 95 5.01 -21.31 -0.62
N LYS A 96 4.21 -21.47 0.44
CA LYS A 96 3.53 -20.36 1.12
C LYS A 96 4.51 -19.52 1.95
N ASP A 97 5.44 -20.17 2.66
CA ASP A 97 6.51 -19.47 3.36
C ASP A 97 7.44 -18.75 2.38
N VAL A 98 7.75 -19.36 1.25
CA VAL A 98 8.57 -18.73 0.19
C VAL A 98 7.86 -17.49 -0.38
N ALA A 99 6.56 -17.58 -0.68
CA ALA A 99 5.78 -16.44 -1.16
C ALA A 99 5.69 -15.33 -0.10
N ASN A 100 5.48 -15.71 1.17
CA ASN A 100 5.42 -14.76 2.28
C ASN A 100 6.78 -14.06 2.50
N PHE A 101 7.89 -14.79 2.38
CA PHE A 101 9.24 -14.21 2.42
C PHE A 101 9.43 -13.15 1.33
N TYR A 102 9.06 -13.46 0.08
CA TYR A 102 9.14 -12.49 -1.01
C TYR A 102 8.21 -11.28 -0.80
N SER A 103 6.99 -11.52 -0.31
CA SER A 103 6.03 -10.46 0.01
C SER A 103 6.59 -9.53 1.09
N ASN A 104 7.22 -10.06 2.15
CA ASN A 104 7.83 -9.25 3.21
C ASN A 104 9.00 -8.41 2.69
N LEU A 105 9.80 -8.95 1.78
CA LEU A 105 10.90 -8.21 1.16
C LEU A 105 10.40 -7.04 0.29
N ALA A 106 9.31 -7.24 -0.46
CA ALA A 106 8.64 -6.16 -1.20
C ALA A 106 7.98 -5.15 -0.27
N GLY A 107 7.33 -5.62 0.80
CA GLY A 107 6.65 -4.80 1.82
C GLY A 107 7.54 -3.73 2.46
N ASN A 108 8.84 -4.01 2.62
CA ASN A 108 9.83 -3.03 3.08
C ASN A 108 9.90 -1.77 2.19
N PHE A 109 9.67 -1.92 0.88
CA PHE A 109 9.67 -0.81 -0.10
C PHE A 109 8.28 -0.22 -0.26
N GLU A 110 7.26 -1.08 -0.38
CA GLU A 110 5.85 -0.68 -0.52
C GLU A 110 5.41 0.26 0.61
N GLY A 111 5.70 -0.11 1.86
CA GLY A 111 5.31 0.70 3.02
C GLY A 111 6.01 2.05 3.08
N VAL A 112 7.29 2.11 2.69
CA VAL A 112 8.05 3.38 2.64
C VAL A 112 7.55 4.26 1.50
N VAL A 113 7.26 3.70 0.32
CA VAL A 113 6.68 4.46 -0.80
C VAL A 113 5.31 5.02 -0.42
N GLN A 114 4.41 4.17 0.11
CA GLN A 114 3.06 4.59 0.47
C GLN A 114 3.07 5.75 1.47
N TYR A 115 3.98 5.75 2.45
CA TYR A 115 4.05 6.78 3.49
C TYR A 115 5.28 7.70 3.37
N ASN A 116 5.75 7.94 2.14
CA ASN A 116 6.94 8.74 1.89
C ASN A 116 6.71 10.24 2.19
N LYS A 117 7.43 10.79 3.16
CA LYS A 117 7.45 12.24 3.49
C LYS A 117 6.05 12.86 3.64
N ASP A 118 5.11 12.12 4.23
CA ASP A 118 3.71 12.52 4.35
C ASP A 118 3.40 13.37 5.59
N ASN A 119 4.37 13.55 6.49
CA ASN A 119 4.23 14.23 7.79
C ASN A 119 3.45 13.47 8.87
N ARG A 120 3.25 12.14 8.76
CA ARG A 120 2.52 11.35 9.78
C ARG A 120 3.22 11.23 11.15
N ALA A 121 4.39 11.84 11.32
CA ALA A 121 5.17 11.76 12.56
C ALA A 121 4.43 12.30 13.80
N PHE A 122 3.50 13.24 13.63
CA PHE A 122 2.71 13.77 14.74
C PHE A 122 1.77 12.72 15.38
N GLU A 123 1.46 11.64 14.66
CA GLU A 123 0.62 10.54 15.15
C GLU A 123 1.42 9.53 16.00
N GLY A 124 2.72 9.78 16.22
CA GLY A 124 3.62 8.84 16.87
C GLY A 124 4.06 7.68 15.95
N ALA A 125 3.82 7.80 14.65
CA ALA A 125 4.23 6.79 13.68
C ALA A 125 5.76 6.61 13.68
N VAL A 126 6.18 5.35 13.68
CA VAL A 126 7.60 4.96 13.67
C VAL A 126 8.11 4.88 12.22
N GLY A 127 9.40 5.19 12.01
CA GLY A 127 10.04 5.09 10.70
C GLY A 127 9.70 6.23 9.72
N THR A 128 9.12 7.35 10.19
CA THR A 128 8.80 8.52 9.35
C THR A 128 10.01 9.22 8.74
N ASN A 129 11.21 8.97 9.26
CA ASN A 129 12.48 9.43 8.71
C ASN A 129 13.04 8.53 7.60
N ILE A 130 12.47 7.34 7.38
CA ILE A 130 12.84 6.45 6.29
C ILE A 130 12.00 6.82 5.07
N THR A 131 12.69 7.25 4.02
CA THR A 131 12.10 7.73 2.77
C THR A 131 12.53 6.86 1.59
N VAL A 132 11.92 7.08 0.43
CA VAL A 132 12.35 6.48 -0.84
C VAL A 132 13.83 6.80 -1.12
N ASP A 133 14.28 8.04 -0.85
CA ASP A 133 15.71 8.39 -0.94
C ASP A 133 16.58 7.51 -0.05
N THR A 134 16.11 7.21 1.17
CA THR A 134 16.86 6.38 2.13
C THR A 134 17.08 4.98 1.59
N LEU A 135 16.01 4.37 1.06
CA LEU A 135 16.08 3.03 0.47
C LEU A 135 16.97 3.00 -0.76
N CYS A 136 16.80 3.96 -1.68
CA CYS A 136 17.56 3.99 -2.91
C CYS A 136 19.03 4.35 -2.68
N ASN A 137 19.35 5.22 -1.72
CA ASN A 137 20.73 5.46 -1.31
C ASN A 137 21.39 4.19 -0.78
N ILE A 138 20.69 3.36 0.02
CA ILE A 138 21.23 2.06 0.47
C ILE A 138 21.44 1.12 -0.73
N MET A 139 20.49 1.05 -1.65
CA MET A 139 20.55 0.15 -2.81
C MET A 139 21.62 0.56 -3.83
N GLU A 140 21.96 1.83 -3.93
CA GLU A 140 23.00 2.34 -4.82
C GLU A 140 24.39 2.46 -4.16
N ASP A 141 24.48 2.35 -2.83
CA ASP A 141 25.74 2.44 -2.09
C ASP A 141 26.65 1.23 -2.37
N VAL A 142 27.58 1.42 -3.31
CA VAL A 142 28.56 0.40 -3.71
C VAL A 142 29.51 -0.03 -2.61
N CYS A 143 29.69 0.79 -1.56
CA CYS A 143 30.54 0.45 -0.43
C CYS A 143 29.91 -0.63 0.47
N ARG A 144 28.60 -0.88 0.34
CA ARG A 144 27.87 -1.95 1.06
C ARG A 144 27.95 -3.31 0.38
N GLY A 145 28.79 -3.47 -0.65
CA GLY A 145 29.00 -4.72 -1.37
C GLY A 145 27.95 -4.97 -2.46
N ASP A 146 27.73 -6.23 -2.81
CA ASP A 146 26.79 -6.62 -3.88
C ASP A 146 25.34 -6.23 -3.57
N PRO A 147 24.46 -6.11 -4.59
CA PRO A 147 23.06 -5.70 -4.40
C PRO A 147 22.31 -6.50 -3.33
N ILE A 148 22.60 -7.80 -3.16
CA ILE A 148 21.99 -8.64 -2.12
C ILE A 148 22.31 -8.17 -0.70
N ASN A 149 23.52 -7.65 -0.45
CA ASN A 149 23.92 -7.13 0.85
C ASN A 149 23.20 -5.81 1.16
N ARG A 150 22.99 -4.98 0.14
CA ARG A 150 22.24 -3.72 0.24
C ARG A 150 20.76 -3.99 0.52
N TYR A 151 20.21 -5.00 -0.14
CA TYR A 151 18.83 -5.44 0.09
C TYR A 151 18.63 -5.99 1.51
N ALA A 152 19.59 -6.79 1.99
CA ALA A 152 19.64 -7.23 3.38
C ALA A 152 19.82 -6.08 4.39
N ALA A 153 20.53 -5.01 4.00
CA ALA A 153 20.68 -3.80 4.81
C ALA A 153 19.36 -3.01 4.91
N VAL A 154 18.57 -2.92 3.83
CA VAL A 154 17.21 -2.37 3.89
C VAL A 154 16.35 -3.17 4.86
N ASN A 155 16.35 -4.50 4.75
CA ASN A 155 15.61 -5.33 5.70
C ASN A 155 16.09 -5.12 7.16
N THR A 156 17.40 -5.06 7.39
CA THR A 156 17.95 -4.80 8.72
C THR A 156 17.54 -3.44 9.28
N LEU A 157 17.47 -2.40 8.42
CA LEU A 157 16.97 -1.09 8.79
C LEU A 157 15.51 -1.18 9.26
N MET A 158 14.65 -1.85 8.49
CA MET A 158 13.23 -2.03 8.84
C MET A 158 13.06 -2.80 10.15
N LEU A 159 13.75 -3.94 10.31
CA LEU A 159 13.71 -4.70 11.56
C LEU A 159 14.14 -3.85 12.77
N THR A 160 15.23 -3.08 12.64
CA THR A 160 15.71 -2.22 13.73
C THR A 160 14.71 -1.13 14.07
N THR A 161 14.10 -0.50 13.06
CA THR A 161 13.13 0.57 13.23
C THR A 161 11.87 0.09 13.95
N TYR A 162 11.38 -1.11 13.64
CA TYR A 162 10.21 -1.70 14.29
C TYR A 162 10.55 -2.54 15.53
N SER A 163 11.81 -2.49 16.00
CA SER A 163 12.28 -3.26 17.16
C SER A 163 12.12 -4.78 17.01
N GLU A 164 12.14 -5.27 15.78
CA GLU A 164 12.06 -6.68 15.46
C GLU A 164 13.43 -7.36 15.50
N LYS A 165 13.48 -8.57 16.08
CA LYS A 165 14.73 -9.31 16.23
C LYS A 165 15.13 -10.06 14.96
N CYS A 166 14.14 -10.48 14.19
CA CYS A 166 14.30 -11.27 12.98
C CYS A 166 13.08 -11.07 12.06
N MET A 167 13.24 -11.36 10.77
CA MET A 167 12.12 -11.38 9.83
C MET A 167 11.38 -12.71 9.96
N ASP A 168 10.15 -12.66 10.45
CA ASP A 168 9.24 -13.80 10.45
C ASP A 168 8.57 -13.90 9.07
N PHE A 169 8.88 -14.95 8.34
CA PHE A 169 8.29 -15.26 7.04
C PHE A 169 7.36 -16.49 7.10
N SER A 170 7.14 -17.06 8.29
CA SER A 170 6.25 -18.20 8.47
C SER A 170 4.83 -17.80 8.09
N TYR A 171 4.33 -18.40 7.01
CA TYR A 171 2.96 -18.21 6.58
C TYR A 171 1.99 -18.66 7.67
N LYS A 172 2.32 -19.75 8.36
CA LYS A 172 1.51 -20.25 9.48
C LYS A 172 1.39 -19.20 10.58
N ASN A 173 2.49 -18.56 10.99
CA ASN A 173 2.45 -17.54 12.05
C ASN A 173 1.61 -16.34 11.63
N MET A 174 1.72 -15.89 10.36
CA MET A 174 0.88 -14.83 9.80
C MET A 174 -0.61 -15.18 9.86
N ILE A 175 -1.00 -16.41 9.47
CA ILE A 175 -2.40 -16.86 9.55
C ILE A 175 -2.86 -16.99 11.01
N ASP A 176 -2.03 -17.57 11.88
CA ASP A 176 -2.33 -17.70 13.30
C ASP A 176 -2.54 -16.31 13.94
N ASP A 177 -1.84 -15.27 13.48
CA ASP A 177 -2.06 -13.90 13.92
C ASP A 177 -3.36 -13.29 13.40
N LEU A 178 -3.61 -13.38 12.08
CA LEU A 178 -4.81 -12.85 11.43
C LEU A 178 -6.11 -13.61 11.77
N THR A 179 -6.01 -14.80 12.38
CA THR A 179 -7.17 -15.55 12.87
C THR A 179 -7.60 -15.14 14.27
N LYS A 180 -6.76 -14.44 15.05
CA LYS A 180 -7.11 -13.98 16.40
C LYS A 180 -8.30 -13.04 16.36
N THR A 181 -9.17 -13.13 17.36
CA THR A 181 -10.38 -12.28 17.47
C THR A 181 -10.48 -11.52 18.78
N ASP A 182 -9.54 -11.77 19.70
CA ASP A 182 -9.57 -11.18 21.04
C ASP A 182 -9.14 -9.72 21.02
N TRP A 183 -9.78 -8.89 21.85
CA TRP A 183 -9.49 -7.46 21.95
C TRP A 183 -8.05 -7.16 22.41
N ASN A 184 -7.44 -8.05 23.18
CA ASN A 184 -6.06 -7.89 23.66
C ASN A 184 -5.00 -8.48 22.71
N SER A 185 -5.39 -8.77 21.46
CA SER A 185 -4.49 -9.29 20.42
C SER A 185 -4.29 -8.27 19.29
N SER A 186 -3.43 -8.60 18.33
CA SER A 186 -3.23 -7.82 17.10
C SER A 186 -4.53 -7.58 16.30
N ALA A 187 -5.58 -8.37 16.56
CA ALA A 187 -6.90 -8.15 15.97
C ALA A 187 -7.49 -6.77 16.28
N ALA A 188 -7.10 -6.12 17.39
CA ALA A 188 -7.56 -4.77 17.72
C ALA A 188 -6.86 -3.68 16.89
N GLU A 189 -5.74 -3.99 16.23
CA GLU A 189 -5.02 -3.07 15.36
C GLU A 189 -5.73 -2.86 14.00
N GLY A 190 -6.71 -3.71 13.66
CA GLY A 190 -7.54 -3.56 12.47
C GLY A 190 -7.12 -4.43 11.27
N GLY A 191 -5.95 -5.07 11.32
CA GLY A 191 -5.41 -5.85 10.20
C GLY A 191 -6.33 -7.00 9.76
N ARG A 192 -6.90 -7.74 10.72
CA ARG A 192 -7.88 -8.80 10.44
C ARG A 192 -9.17 -8.26 9.81
N GLN A 193 -9.68 -7.13 10.29
CA GLN A 193 -10.92 -6.52 9.80
C GLN A 193 -10.72 -6.00 8.37
N TRP A 194 -9.57 -5.38 8.09
CA TRP A 194 -9.18 -5.01 6.74
C TRP A 194 -9.10 -6.24 5.83
N MET A 195 -8.44 -7.31 6.28
CA MET A 195 -8.36 -8.57 5.54
C MET A 195 -9.75 -9.17 5.28
N TYR A 196 -10.68 -9.06 6.22
CA TYR A 196 -12.06 -9.51 5.98
C TYR A 196 -12.74 -8.68 4.86
N GLN A 197 -12.56 -7.36 4.84
CA GLN A 197 -13.12 -6.49 3.81
C GLN A 197 -12.52 -6.75 2.43
N THR A 198 -11.21 -6.98 2.33
CA THR A 198 -10.57 -7.35 1.05
C THR A 198 -11.07 -8.72 0.56
N CYS A 199 -11.25 -9.68 1.47
CA CYS A 199 -11.78 -11.02 1.16
C CYS A 199 -13.29 -11.07 0.90
N THR A 200 -14.05 -9.97 1.05
CA THR A 200 -15.52 -9.97 0.90
C THR A 200 -16.09 -8.84 0.06
N GLU A 201 -15.39 -7.73 -0.09
CA GLU A 201 -15.90 -6.51 -0.74
C GLU A 201 -14.92 -5.90 -1.74
N PHE A 202 -13.62 -5.84 -1.44
CA PHE A 202 -12.72 -4.95 -2.16
C PHE A 202 -11.68 -5.61 -3.05
N GLY A 203 -11.18 -6.79 -2.68
CA GLY A 203 -9.93 -7.29 -3.25
C GLY A 203 -8.77 -6.37 -2.86
N PHE A 204 -8.19 -5.68 -3.84
CA PHE A 204 -6.98 -4.86 -3.70
C PHE A 204 -5.71 -5.66 -3.37
N TYR A 205 -5.62 -6.90 -3.84
CA TYR A 205 -4.41 -7.68 -3.60
C TYR A 205 -3.25 -7.10 -4.40
N GLN A 206 -2.23 -6.65 -3.67
CA GLN A 206 -0.98 -6.12 -4.19
C GLN A 206 -0.11 -7.32 -4.56
N THR A 207 -0.06 -7.66 -5.85
CA THR A 207 0.61 -8.87 -6.32
C THR A 207 1.81 -8.54 -7.17
N SER A 208 2.74 -9.49 -7.23
CA SER A 208 3.89 -9.43 -8.12
C SER A 208 3.61 -9.96 -9.54
N ASP A 209 2.34 -9.98 -9.98
CA ASP A 209 1.95 -10.52 -11.29
C ASP A 209 2.34 -9.58 -12.46
N LEU A 210 2.65 -8.31 -12.19
CA LEU A 210 3.18 -7.39 -13.19
C LEU A 210 4.65 -7.69 -13.49
N LYS A 211 5.03 -7.74 -14.78
CA LYS A 211 6.41 -8.05 -15.21
C LYS A 211 7.38 -6.87 -15.09
N ASP A 212 6.93 -5.66 -15.37
CA ASP A 212 7.79 -4.48 -15.52
C ASP A 212 8.00 -3.75 -14.18
N GLN A 213 8.36 -4.50 -13.14
CA GLN A 213 8.68 -4.02 -11.79
C GLN A 213 9.67 -5.00 -11.10
N PRO A 214 10.37 -4.62 -10.01
CA PRO A 214 11.54 -5.36 -9.54
C PRO A 214 11.26 -6.61 -8.69
N PHE A 215 10.02 -6.86 -8.26
CA PHE A 215 9.62 -7.92 -7.32
C PHE A 215 8.92 -9.10 -8.01
N THR A 216 9.00 -10.30 -7.43
CA THR A 216 8.36 -11.53 -7.89
C THR A 216 8.10 -12.49 -6.72
N GLY A 217 7.25 -13.50 -6.91
CA GLY A 217 7.15 -14.65 -5.99
C GLY A 217 5.96 -14.64 -5.04
N PHE A 218 5.10 -13.61 -5.08
CA PHE A 218 3.84 -13.52 -4.35
C PHE A 218 2.69 -13.20 -5.33
N PRO A 219 2.20 -14.22 -6.06
CA PRO A 219 1.12 -14.08 -7.05
C PRO A 219 -0.26 -13.95 -6.42
N LEU A 220 -1.29 -13.59 -7.20
CA LEU A 220 -2.67 -13.44 -6.72
C LEU A 220 -3.21 -14.63 -5.89
N ASN A 221 -2.89 -15.87 -6.28
CA ASN A 221 -3.37 -17.05 -5.56
C ASN A 221 -2.81 -17.14 -4.12
N PHE A 222 -1.67 -16.50 -3.83
CA PHE A 222 -1.15 -16.37 -2.47
C PHE A 222 -2.14 -15.59 -1.58
N SER A 223 -2.63 -14.45 -2.03
CA SER A 223 -3.58 -13.62 -1.29
C SER A 223 -4.96 -14.29 -1.15
N ILE A 224 -5.46 -14.93 -2.22
CA ILE A 224 -6.72 -15.70 -2.15
C ILE A 224 -6.60 -16.85 -1.15
N GLN A 225 -5.45 -17.53 -1.10
CA GLN A 225 -5.23 -18.60 -0.14
C GLN A 225 -5.25 -18.10 1.30
N GLN A 226 -4.74 -16.90 1.58
CA GLN A 226 -4.84 -16.30 2.91
C GLN A 226 -6.30 -16.10 3.33
N CYS A 227 -7.17 -15.63 2.44
CA CYS A 227 -8.60 -15.51 2.73
C CYS A 227 -9.24 -16.84 3.13
N ILE A 228 -8.90 -17.91 2.39
CA ILE A 228 -9.38 -19.27 2.66
C ILE A 228 -8.87 -19.77 4.01
N ASP A 229 -7.59 -19.55 4.31
CA ASP A 229 -6.95 -20.08 5.52
C ASP A 229 -7.36 -19.29 6.78
N ILE A 230 -7.67 -17.99 6.67
CA ILE A 230 -8.10 -17.14 7.79
C ILE A 230 -9.59 -17.30 8.09
N PHE A 231 -10.44 -17.29 7.07
CA PHE A 231 -11.90 -17.19 7.24
C PHE A 231 -12.68 -18.44 6.79
N GLY A 232 -12.01 -19.41 6.17
CA GLY A 232 -12.56 -20.69 5.74
C GLY A 232 -12.82 -20.79 4.23
N ALA A 233 -13.05 -22.02 3.75
CA ALA A 233 -13.11 -22.38 2.32
C ALA A 233 -14.13 -21.60 1.46
N LYS A 234 -15.13 -20.97 2.07
CA LYS A 234 -16.10 -20.13 1.36
C LYS A 234 -15.52 -18.80 0.87
N PHE A 235 -14.43 -18.31 1.46
CA PHE A 235 -13.76 -17.05 1.10
C PHE A 235 -12.78 -17.26 -0.06
N ASN A 236 -13.26 -17.91 -1.11
CA ASN A 236 -12.50 -18.21 -2.32
C ASN A 236 -12.63 -17.10 -3.38
N ALA A 237 -11.93 -17.27 -4.50
CA ALA A 237 -11.93 -16.30 -5.62
C ALA A 237 -13.34 -15.89 -6.08
N ASP A 238 -14.28 -16.84 -6.14
CA ASP A 238 -15.66 -16.57 -6.58
C ASP A 238 -16.41 -15.65 -5.62
N LEU A 239 -16.28 -15.89 -4.31
CA LEU A 239 -16.90 -15.02 -3.30
C LEU A 239 -16.31 -13.62 -3.36
N ILE A 240 -14.99 -13.52 -3.45
CA ILE A 240 -14.28 -12.23 -3.53
C ILE A 240 -14.71 -11.46 -4.78
N GLN A 241 -14.74 -12.12 -5.95
CA GLN A 241 -15.14 -11.49 -7.20
C GLN A 241 -16.60 -11.02 -7.18
N LYS A 242 -17.51 -11.80 -6.57
CA LYS A 242 -18.90 -11.37 -6.35
C LYS A 242 -18.98 -10.16 -5.43
N GLY A 243 -18.16 -10.13 -4.38
CA GLY A 243 -17.98 -9.01 -3.48
C GLY A 243 -17.57 -7.74 -4.22
N ILE A 244 -16.51 -7.81 -5.01
CA ILE A 244 -16.01 -6.73 -5.86
C ILE A 244 -17.10 -6.23 -6.82
N ASN A 245 -17.77 -7.14 -7.51
CA ASN A 245 -18.86 -6.77 -8.44
C ASN A 245 -19.99 -6.05 -7.70
N ARG A 246 -20.36 -6.51 -6.49
CA ARG A 246 -21.36 -5.85 -5.65
C ARG A 246 -20.88 -4.46 -5.22
N THR A 247 -19.65 -4.31 -4.75
CA THR A 247 -19.07 -3.02 -4.35
C THR A 247 -19.09 -2.04 -5.50
N ASN A 248 -18.55 -2.41 -6.66
CA ASN A 248 -18.49 -1.56 -7.84
C ASN A 248 -19.89 -1.22 -8.37
N THR A 249 -20.83 -2.17 -8.35
CA THR A 249 -22.23 -1.90 -8.72
C THR A 249 -22.89 -0.94 -7.73
N ASN A 250 -22.65 -1.13 -6.44
CA ASN A 250 -23.27 -0.31 -5.41
C ASN A 250 -22.73 1.13 -5.45
N TYR A 251 -21.42 1.32 -5.54
CA TYR A 251 -20.79 2.63 -5.44
C TYR A 251 -20.47 3.29 -6.78
N GLY A 252 -20.58 2.55 -7.88
CA GLY A 252 -20.42 3.03 -9.24
C GLY A 252 -19.00 2.92 -9.80
N ALA A 253 -17.99 2.65 -8.98
CA ALA A 253 -16.57 2.67 -9.38
C ALA A 253 -16.26 3.93 -10.23
N TYR A 254 -15.56 3.79 -11.36
CA TYR A 254 -15.29 4.92 -12.27
C TYR A 254 -16.54 5.47 -12.99
N ALA A 255 -17.65 4.73 -13.00
CA ALA A 255 -18.94 5.20 -13.53
C ALA A 255 -19.78 5.94 -12.48
N MET A 256 -19.24 6.18 -11.28
CA MET A 256 -19.92 6.99 -10.28
C MET A 256 -20.18 8.40 -10.84
N LYS A 257 -21.25 9.05 -10.35
CA LYS A 257 -21.63 10.42 -10.74
C LYS A 257 -21.49 11.34 -9.52
N PRO A 258 -20.25 11.66 -9.11
CA PRO A 258 -20.03 12.38 -7.88
C PRO A 258 -20.35 13.87 -8.08
N THR A 259 -20.86 14.50 -7.03
CA THR A 259 -21.13 15.95 -6.97
C THR A 259 -20.66 16.51 -5.65
N LYS A 260 -19.99 17.67 -5.69
CA LYS A 260 -19.38 18.30 -4.50
C LYS A 260 -18.43 17.34 -3.77
N ILE A 261 -17.57 16.68 -4.54
CA ILE A 261 -16.49 15.83 -4.05
C ILE A 261 -15.17 16.32 -4.65
N VAL A 262 -14.13 16.34 -3.84
CA VAL A 262 -12.75 16.54 -4.30
C VAL A 262 -11.92 15.29 -4.02
N PHE A 263 -11.15 14.83 -5.02
CA PHE A 263 -10.28 13.67 -4.97
C PHE A 263 -8.80 14.10 -5.07
N PRO A 264 -8.16 14.48 -3.96
CA PRO A 264 -6.72 14.71 -3.94
C PRO A 264 -5.98 13.37 -3.90
N ASN A 265 -4.97 13.21 -4.75
CA ASN A 265 -4.10 12.04 -4.81
C ASN A 265 -2.64 12.46 -4.95
N GLY A 266 -1.74 11.79 -4.25
CA GLY A 266 -0.30 12.00 -4.38
C GLY A 266 0.32 11.14 -5.49
N SER A 267 1.29 11.68 -6.23
CA SER A 267 1.92 10.93 -7.33
C SER A 267 2.79 9.76 -6.88
N ILE A 268 3.23 9.75 -5.62
CA ILE A 268 4.06 8.69 -5.02
C ILE A 268 3.19 7.60 -4.39
N ASP A 269 1.95 7.92 -4.04
CA ASP A 269 1.00 7.01 -3.39
C ASP A 269 0.51 5.92 -4.36
N PRO A 270 0.82 4.63 -4.16
CA PRO A 270 0.38 3.58 -5.08
C PRO A 270 -1.14 3.46 -5.22
N TRP A 271 -1.91 3.89 -4.21
CA TRP A 271 -3.37 3.83 -4.24
C TRP A 271 -4.01 4.78 -5.26
N HIS A 272 -3.28 5.79 -5.75
CA HIS A 272 -3.82 6.72 -6.74
C HIS A 272 -4.26 6.02 -8.04
N ALA A 273 -3.67 4.87 -8.36
CA ALA A 273 -3.99 4.10 -9.56
C ALA A 273 -5.46 3.62 -9.60
N LEU A 274 -6.12 3.51 -8.44
CA LEU A 274 -7.54 3.13 -8.33
C LEU A 274 -8.47 4.32 -8.07
N SER A 275 -7.95 5.54 -8.14
CA SER A 275 -8.67 6.79 -7.87
C SER A 275 -8.95 7.58 -9.16
N PHE A 276 -9.68 8.67 -9.05
CA PHE A 276 -9.76 9.67 -10.12
C PHE A 276 -8.56 10.61 -10.05
N THR A 277 -7.70 10.56 -11.07
CA THR A 277 -6.48 11.38 -11.15
C THR A 277 -6.51 12.42 -12.28
N THR A 278 -7.38 12.23 -13.28
CA THR A 278 -7.51 13.15 -14.43
C THR A 278 -8.87 13.84 -14.44
N THR A 279 -8.88 15.17 -14.52
CA THR A 279 -10.10 15.96 -14.69
C THR A 279 -10.52 15.97 -16.16
N SER A 280 -11.80 15.68 -16.45
CA SER A 280 -12.42 16.09 -17.72
C SER A 280 -13.31 17.30 -17.50
N ALA A 281 -13.47 18.15 -18.52
CA ALA A 281 -14.28 19.38 -18.42
C ALA A 281 -15.76 19.12 -18.07
N ASP A 282 -16.24 17.90 -18.29
CA ASP A 282 -17.64 17.48 -18.10
C ASP A 282 -17.92 16.90 -16.70
N GLN A 283 -16.97 16.99 -15.75
CA GLN A 283 -17.10 16.40 -14.42
C GLN A 283 -17.64 17.38 -13.37
N ASN A 284 -18.65 16.96 -12.59
CA ASN A 284 -19.22 17.72 -11.47
C ASN A 284 -18.43 17.60 -10.16
N PHE A 285 -17.15 17.23 -10.24
CA PHE A 285 -16.26 16.97 -9.13
C PHE A 285 -14.85 17.45 -9.47
N THR A 286 -14.00 17.58 -8.46
CA THR A 286 -12.63 18.05 -8.64
C THR A 286 -11.64 16.92 -8.36
N THR A 287 -10.64 16.77 -9.21
CA THR A 287 -9.46 15.94 -8.92
C THR A 287 -8.25 16.84 -8.71
N ILE A 288 -7.40 16.51 -7.75
CA ILE A 288 -6.13 17.21 -7.53
C ILE A 288 -5.03 16.15 -7.51
N TYR A 289 -4.14 16.19 -8.50
CA TYR A 289 -2.98 15.32 -8.54
C TYR A 289 -1.77 16.10 -8.03
N ILE A 290 -1.14 15.62 -6.95
CA ILE A 290 -0.14 16.37 -6.18
C ILE A 290 1.22 15.67 -6.34
N ASP A 291 2.08 16.26 -7.17
CA ASP A 291 3.39 15.70 -7.49
C ASP A 291 4.30 15.65 -6.25
N GLY A 292 4.98 14.50 -6.08
CA GLY A 292 5.97 14.28 -5.03
C GLY A 292 5.39 13.99 -3.64
N THR A 293 4.07 13.83 -3.51
CA THR A 293 3.43 13.48 -2.23
C THR A 293 2.93 12.04 -2.21
N ALA A 294 2.90 11.47 -1.02
CA ALA A 294 2.47 10.10 -0.77
C ALA A 294 1.07 10.04 -0.16
N HIS A 295 0.73 8.91 0.45
CA HIS A 295 -0.63 8.57 0.85
C HIS A 295 -1.20 9.58 1.85
N CYS A 296 -2.32 10.18 1.49
CA CYS A 296 -3.05 11.13 2.31
C CYS A 296 -2.27 12.37 2.80
N ALA A 297 -1.18 12.77 2.13
CA ALA A 297 -0.33 13.89 2.56
C ALA A 297 -1.07 15.20 2.90
N ASN A 298 -2.16 15.51 2.18
CA ASN A 298 -2.97 16.71 2.42
C ASN A 298 -3.74 16.71 3.75
N MET A 299 -3.96 15.54 4.35
CA MET A 299 -4.68 15.37 5.62
C MET A 299 -3.82 15.63 6.85
N TYR A 300 -2.50 15.48 6.72
CA TYR A 300 -1.56 15.68 7.81
C TYR A 300 -1.22 17.17 7.99
N PRO A 301 -0.73 17.59 9.18
CA PRO A 301 -0.37 18.98 9.46
C PRO A 301 0.60 19.56 8.44
N SER A 302 0.44 20.85 8.15
CA SER A 302 1.33 21.58 7.25
C SER A 302 2.72 21.75 7.87
N THR A 303 3.76 21.62 7.06
CA THR A 303 5.14 21.91 7.44
C THR A 303 5.81 22.86 6.45
N PRO A 304 6.87 23.57 6.84
CA PRO A 304 7.67 24.37 5.91
C PRO A 304 8.36 23.56 4.80
N ALA A 305 8.47 22.24 4.96
CA ALA A 305 9.07 21.34 3.98
C ALA A 305 8.06 20.85 2.93
N ASP A 306 6.77 21.18 3.07
CA ASP A 306 5.72 20.73 2.17
C ASP A 306 5.95 21.25 0.74
N PRO A 307 5.76 20.41 -0.30
CA PRO A 307 5.81 20.87 -1.68
C PRO A 307 4.81 22.01 -1.93
N PRO A 308 5.13 22.99 -2.79
CA PRO A 308 4.20 24.08 -3.13
C PRO A 308 2.84 23.58 -3.62
N GLN A 309 2.80 22.51 -4.43
CA GLN A 309 1.55 21.89 -4.89
C GLN A 309 0.69 21.35 -3.75
N LEU A 310 1.29 20.80 -2.68
CA LEU A 310 0.56 20.32 -1.51
C LEU A 310 -0.10 21.48 -0.75
N THR A 311 0.63 22.58 -0.59
CA THR A 311 0.10 23.81 0.04
C THR A 311 -1.07 24.37 -0.77
N GLU A 312 -0.96 24.43 -2.09
CA GLU A 312 -2.01 24.93 -2.96
C GLU A 312 -3.23 24.00 -3.02
N SER A 313 -3.01 22.68 -2.98
CA SER A 313 -4.07 21.68 -2.87
C SER A 313 -4.92 21.89 -1.61
N ARG A 314 -4.28 22.09 -0.43
CA ARG A 314 -5.00 22.36 0.82
C ARG A 314 -5.83 23.65 0.74
N LYS A 315 -5.33 24.71 0.10
CA LYS A 315 -6.11 25.94 -0.11
C LYS A 315 -7.31 25.69 -1.01
N THR A 316 -7.11 25.00 -2.13
CA THR A 316 -8.19 24.64 -3.07
C THR A 316 -9.28 23.83 -2.37
N ILE A 317 -8.89 22.81 -1.59
CA ILE A 317 -9.81 22.00 -0.79
C ILE A 317 -10.60 22.88 0.20
N ASN A 318 -9.92 23.77 0.94
CA ASN A 318 -10.58 24.68 1.88
C ASN A 318 -11.57 25.63 1.19
N THR A 319 -11.23 26.16 0.01
CA THR A 319 -12.14 26.99 -0.78
C THR A 319 -13.38 26.21 -1.22
N LEU A 320 -13.21 24.99 -1.74
CA LEU A 320 -14.32 24.12 -2.13
C LEU A 320 -15.24 23.78 -0.96
N ILE A 321 -14.65 23.42 0.20
CA ILE A 321 -15.40 23.20 1.43
C ILE A 321 -16.21 24.45 1.77
N GLY A 322 -15.58 25.62 1.82
CA GLY A 322 -16.27 26.88 2.10
C GLY A 322 -17.48 27.14 1.20
N GLN A 323 -17.32 26.91 -0.11
CA GLN A 323 -18.42 27.02 -1.08
C GLN A 323 -19.56 26.05 -0.78
N TRP A 324 -19.26 24.78 -0.49
CA TRP A 324 -20.29 23.77 -0.21
C TRP A 324 -21.04 24.01 1.10
N LEU A 325 -20.40 24.64 2.10
CA LEU A 325 -21.03 24.99 3.37
C LEU A 325 -21.99 26.19 3.24
N THR A 326 -21.82 27.04 2.22
CA THR A 326 -22.69 28.20 1.96
C THR A 326 -23.94 27.89 1.12
N THR A 327 -24.06 26.65 0.61
CA THR A 327 -25.20 26.15 -0.17
C THR A 327 -26.03 25.16 0.63
#